data_AF-A0A832QAR8-F1
#
_entry.id   AF-A0A832QAR8-F1
#
_cell.length_a   1.000
_cell.length_b   1.000
_cell.length_c   1.000
_cell.angle_alpha   90.00
_cell.angle_beta   90.00
_cell.angle_gamma   90.00
#
_symmetry.space_group_name_H-M   'P 1'
#
loop_
_entity.id
_entity.type
_entity.pdbx_description
1 polymer ?
#
loop_
_entity_poly.entity_id
_entity_poly.type
_entity_poly.pdbx_seq_one_letter_code
_entity_poly.pdbx_strand_id
1 'polypeptide(L)'
;MKKRGFTLIELLAVIVIMGIILAIAIPSIANIIEKSAENAWKNQQKYILDAAEKYVTSDRKKMPKKGESVDITLGELIDSGFIDEVIDPRTDEVVPRTTKVVRGTNHGDGKITYEFI
;
A
#
# COMPACT_ATOMS: atom_id res chain seq x y z
N MET A 1 -7.42 -61.19 6.18
CA MET A 1 -8.19 -59.96 6.43
C MET A 1 -8.43 -59.25 5.10
N LYS A 2 -9.68 -59.07 4.66
CA LYS A 2 -9.97 -58.31 3.42
C LYS A 2 -9.96 -56.81 3.75
N LYS A 3 -8.94 -56.09 3.29
CA LYS A 3 -8.94 -54.61 3.32
C LYS A 3 -9.98 -54.14 2.29
N ARG A 4 -11.01 -53.42 2.74
CA ARG A 4 -11.91 -52.70 1.84
C ARG A 4 -11.16 -51.44 1.40
N GLY A 5 -10.81 -51.35 0.12
CA GLY A 5 -10.25 -50.14 -0.47
C GLY A 5 -11.35 -49.10 -0.70
N PHE A 6 -10.98 -47.82 -0.68
CA PHE A 6 -11.84 -46.73 -1.12
C PHE A 6 -12.39 -47.00 -2.53
N THR A 7 -13.65 -46.67 -2.75
CA THR A 7 -14.27 -46.76 -4.07
C THR A 7 -14.03 -45.46 -4.85
N LEU A 8 -13.96 -45.56 -6.19
CA LEU A 8 -13.79 -44.38 -7.04
C LEU A 8 -14.96 -43.40 -6.93
N ILE A 9 -16.16 -43.89 -6.61
CA ILE A 9 -17.35 -43.05 -6.46
C ILE A 9 -17.29 -42.19 -5.19
N GLU A 10 -16.70 -42.68 -4.11
CA GLU A 10 -16.47 -41.90 -2.89
C GLU A 10 -15.47 -40.78 -3.15
N LEU A 11 -14.38 -41.06 -3.87
CA LEU A 11 -13.40 -40.06 -4.27
C LEU A 11 -14.00 -39.01 -5.22
N LEU A 12 -14.86 -39.44 -6.15
CA LEU A 12 -15.54 -38.54 -7.09
C LEU A 12 -16.47 -37.57 -6.35
N ALA A 13 -17.25 -38.05 -5.39
CA ALA A 13 -18.15 -37.22 -4.59
C ALA A 13 -17.39 -36.10 -3.85
N VAL A 14 -16.23 -36.40 -3.29
CA VAL A 14 -15.39 -35.42 -2.58
C VAL A 14 -14.88 -34.33 -3.54
N ILE A 15 -14.37 -34.71 -4.71
CA ILE A 15 -13.83 -33.75 -5.69
C ILE A 15 -14.93 -32.82 -6.21
N VAL A 16 -16.15 -33.33 -6.42
CA VAL A 16 -17.30 -32.50 -6.83
C VAL A 16 -17.63 -31.45 -5.77
N ILE A 17 -17.70 -31.84 -4.49
CA ILE A 17 -17.96 -30.90 -3.40
C ILE A 17 -16.82 -29.87 -3.28
N MET A 18 -15.56 -30.31 -3.38
CA MET A 18 -14.41 -29.39 -3.38
C MET A 18 -14.46 -28.41 -4.56
N GLY A 19 -14.87 -28.86 -5.76
CA GLY A 19 -15.00 -28.01 -6.94
C GLY A 19 -16.02 -26.89 -6.75
N ILE A 20 -17.18 -27.20 -6.14
CA ILE A 20 -18.21 -26.19 -5.84
C ILE A 20 -17.69 -25.16 -4.83
N ILE A 21 -17.01 -25.61 -3.77
CA ILE A 21 -16.41 -24.71 -2.77
C ILE A 21 -15.36 -23.80 -3.42
N LEU A 22 -14.47 -24.36 -4.23
CA LEU A 22 -13.41 -23.60 -4.90
C LEU A 22 -13.96 -22.55 -5.87
N ALA A 23 -15.04 -22.87 -6.59
CA ALA A 23 -15.67 -21.92 -7.52
C ALA A 23 -16.14 -20.62 -6.83
N ILE A 24 -16.59 -20.70 -5.58
CA ILE A 24 -17.02 -19.55 -4.78
C ILE A 24 -15.83 -18.93 -4.03
N ALA A 25 -14.91 -19.78 -3.52
CA ALA A 25 -13.80 -19.33 -2.68
C ALA A 25 -12.76 -18.52 -3.46
N ILE A 26 -12.38 -18.92 -4.68
CA ILE A 26 -11.35 -18.24 -5.48
C ILE A 26 -11.66 -16.74 -5.70
N PRO A 27 -12.82 -16.34 -6.25
CA PRO A 27 -13.11 -14.92 -6.44
C PRO A 27 -13.22 -14.15 -5.11
N SER A 28 -13.73 -14.79 -4.05
CA SER A 28 -13.82 -14.17 -2.71
C SER A 28 -12.43 -13.87 -2.14
N ILE A 29 -11.50 -14.82 -2.21
CA ILE A 29 -10.12 -14.67 -1.73
C ILE A 29 -9.39 -13.62 -2.57
N ALA A 30 -9.54 -13.64 -3.90
CA ALA A 30 -8.93 -12.63 -4.78
C ALA A 30 -9.34 -11.21 -4.39
N ASN A 31 -10.64 -10.97 -4.16
CA ASN A 31 -11.16 -9.68 -3.70
C ASN A 31 -10.61 -9.26 -2.32
N ILE A 32 -10.37 -10.22 -1.42
CA ILE A 32 -9.80 -9.94 -0.09
C ILE A 32 -8.33 -9.51 -0.23
N ILE A 33 -7.57 -10.21 -1.08
CA ILE A 33 -6.16 -9.88 -1.34
C ILE A 33 -6.05 -8.48 -1.94
N GLU A 34 -6.86 -8.16 -2.96
CA GLU A 34 -6.88 -6.83 -3.60
C GLU A 34 -7.20 -5.72 -2.58
N LYS A 35 -8.23 -5.92 -1.75
CA LYS A 35 -8.57 -4.97 -0.69
C LYS A 35 -7.48 -4.83 0.36
N SER A 36 -6.80 -5.92 0.70
CA SER A 36 -5.68 -5.90 1.64
C SER A 36 -4.51 -5.09 1.08
N ALA A 37 -4.17 -5.31 -0.19
CA ALA A 37 -3.12 -4.54 -0.89
C ALA A 37 -3.48 -3.05 -0.97
N GLU A 38 -4.71 -2.72 -1.33
CA GLU A 38 -5.20 -1.33 -1.38
C GLU A 38 -5.17 -0.66 0.00
N ASN A 39 -5.53 -1.38 1.07
CA ASN A 39 -5.45 -0.87 2.44
C ASN A 39 -4.01 -0.68 2.91
N ALA A 40 -3.12 -1.61 2.57
CA ALA A 40 -1.69 -1.50 2.85
C ALA A 40 -1.10 -0.27 2.15
N TRP A 41 -1.45 -0.06 0.87
CA TRP A 41 -1.03 1.11 0.11
C TRP A 41 -1.49 2.42 0.76
N LYS A 42 -2.77 2.51 1.17
CA LYS A 42 -3.29 3.70 1.89
C LYS A 42 -2.55 3.97 3.20
N ASN A 43 -2.18 2.93 3.94
CA ASN A 43 -1.40 3.10 5.17
C ASN A 43 0.02 3.57 4.87
N GLN A 44 0.62 3.07 3.79
CA GLN A 44 1.94 3.48 3.35
C GLN A 44 1.96 4.93 2.85
N GLN A 45 0.92 5.39 2.16
CA GLN A 45 0.74 6.80 1.80
C GLN A 45 0.71 7.70 3.04
N LYS A 46 0.03 7.30 4.12
CA LYS A 46 0.04 8.04 5.40
C LYS A 46 1.43 8.07 6.02
N TYR A 47 2.15 6.95 5.98
CA TYR A 47 3.52 6.91 6.49
C TYR A 47 4.48 7.81 5.71
N ILE A 48 4.35 7.85 4.37
CA ILE A 48 5.09 8.78 3.51
C ILE A 48 4.72 10.23 3.83
N LEU A 49 3.45 10.50 4.12
CA LEU A 49 2.97 11.82 4.53
C LEU A 49 3.63 12.29 5.82
N ASP A 50 3.62 11.43 6.85
CA ASP A 50 4.24 11.70 8.14
C ASP A 50 5.75 11.91 8.00
N ALA A 51 6.40 11.15 7.11
CA ALA A 51 7.82 11.30 6.79
C ALA A 51 8.11 12.66 6.13
N ALA A 52 7.26 13.09 5.20
CA ALA A 52 7.39 14.39 4.54
C ALA A 52 7.14 15.56 5.50
N GLU A 53 6.16 15.44 6.39
CA GLU A 53 5.92 16.45 7.44
C GLU A 53 7.13 16.57 8.36
N LYS A 54 7.70 15.44 8.82
CA LYS A 54 8.92 15.43 9.61
C LYS A 54 10.10 16.05 8.86
N TYR A 55 10.25 15.74 7.57
CA TYR A 55 11.29 16.30 6.71
C TYR A 55 11.19 17.83 6.61
N VAL A 56 10.00 18.36 6.32
CA VAL A 56 9.78 19.82 6.19
C VAL A 56 9.94 20.55 7.52
N THR A 57 9.47 19.95 8.62
CA THR A 57 9.61 20.55 9.96
C THR A 57 11.02 20.49 10.51
N SER A 58 11.84 19.54 10.05
CA SER A 58 13.25 19.43 10.44
C SER A 58 14.14 20.54 9.85
N ASP A 59 13.78 21.11 8.70
CA ASP A 59 14.55 22.17 8.04
C ASP A 59 13.65 23.38 7.73
N ARG A 60 13.85 24.46 8.49
CA ARG A 60 13.11 25.73 8.32
C ARG A 60 13.21 26.32 6.91
N LYS A 61 14.26 25.99 6.15
CA LYS A 61 14.40 26.49 4.76
C LYS A 61 13.49 25.77 3.77
N LYS A 62 13.02 24.58 4.12
CA LYS A 62 12.13 23.75 3.29
C LYS A 62 10.66 23.95 3.62
N MET A 63 10.36 24.72 4.68
CA MET A 63 8.99 25.12 5.01
C MET A 63 8.42 26.01 3.90
N PRO A 64 7.25 25.65 3.34
CA PRO A 64 6.57 26.52 2.39
C PRO A 64 6.27 27.87 3.06
N LYS A 65 6.66 28.97 2.38
CA LYS A 65 6.28 30.30 2.81
C LYS A 65 4.77 30.48 2.63
N LYS A 66 4.22 31.51 3.27
CA LYS A 66 2.78 31.82 3.22
C LYS A 66 2.29 31.89 1.76
N GLY A 67 1.35 31.01 1.39
CA GLY A 67 0.79 30.95 0.03
C GLY A 67 1.63 30.20 -1.00
N GLU A 68 2.76 29.59 -0.61
CA GLU A 68 3.58 28.74 -1.47
C GLU A 68 3.31 27.25 -1.20
N SER A 69 3.56 26.44 -2.22
CA SER A 69 3.55 24.98 -2.15
C SER A 69 4.95 24.44 -2.46
N VAL A 70 5.39 23.44 -1.70
CA VAL A 70 6.61 22.69 -1.99
C VAL A 70 6.22 21.26 -2.33
N ASP A 71 6.64 20.79 -3.50
CA ASP A 71 6.52 19.39 -3.90
C ASP A 71 7.75 18.64 -3.35
N ILE A 72 7.51 17.51 -2.67
CA ILE A 72 8.55 16.64 -2.11
C ILE A 72 8.51 15.30 -2.82
N THR A 73 9.67 14.85 -3.26
CA THR A 73 9.85 13.56 -3.92
C THR A 73 10.22 12.45 -2.93
N LEU A 74 9.92 11.20 -3.28
CA LEU A 74 10.37 10.05 -2.47
C LEU A 74 11.89 10.00 -2.33
N GLY A 75 12.62 10.34 -3.39
CA GLY A 75 14.08 10.38 -3.38
C GLY A 75 14.61 11.30 -2.29
N GLU A 76 14.04 12.50 -2.14
CA GLU A 76 14.45 13.44 -1.08
C GLU A 76 14.22 12.89 0.33
N LEU A 77 13.13 12.16 0.55
CA LEU A 77 12.82 11.54 1.83
C LEU A 77 13.76 10.38 2.14
N ILE A 78 14.09 9.57 1.13
CA ILE A 78 15.01 8.43 1.26
C ILE A 78 16.43 8.93 1.49
N ASP A 79 16.90 9.89 0.70
CA ASP A 79 18.26 10.44 0.82
C ASP A 79 18.46 11.18 2.15
N SER A 80 17.39 11.74 2.69
CA SER A 80 17.40 12.41 3.99
C SER A 80 17.19 11.43 5.17
N GLY A 81 17.00 10.13 4.91
CA GLY A 81 16.86 9.09 5.93
C GLY A 81 15.54 9.09 6.69
N PHE A 82 14.48 9.71 6.15
CA PHE A 82 13.16 9.73 6.79
C PHE A 82 12.31 8.51 6.46
N ILE A 83 12.63 7.81 5.36
CA ILE A 83 11.93 6.61 4.90
C ILE A 83 12.86 5.70 4.10
N ASP A 84 12.60 4.41 4.11
CA ASP A 84 13.27 3.43 3.25
C ASP A 84 12.62 3.35 1.85
N GLU A 85 13.13 2.46 0.99
CA GLU A 85 12.49 2.19 -0.29
C GLU A 85 11.05 1.70 -0.10
N VAL A 86 10.14 2.31 -0.87
CA VAL A 86 8.71 2.04 -0.80
C VAL A 86 8.38 1.02 -1.89
N ILE A 87 7.80 -0.11 -1.50
CA ILE A 87 7.27 -1.12 -2.42
C ILE A 87 5.75 -0.98 -2.49
N ASP A 88 5.16 -0.97 -3.69
CA ASP A 88 3.72 -0.96 -3.87
C ASP A 88 3.16 -2.38 -3.64
N PRO A 89 2.33 -2.60 -2.59
CA PRO A 89 1.83 -3.93 -2.25
C PRO A 89 0.83 -4.49 -3.27
N ARG A 90 0.40 -3.70 -4.27
CA ARG A 90 -0.51 -4.11 -5.34
C ARG A 90 0.23 -4.67 -6.55
N THR A 91 1.44 -4.19 -6.81
CA THR A 91 2.26 -4.59 -7.97
C THR A 91 3.55 -5.33 -7.58
N ASP A 92 3.95 -5.26 -6.31
CA ASP A 92 5.23 -5.74 -5.79
C ASP A 92 6.44 -5.04 -6.43
N GLU A 93 6.23 -3.83 -6.97
CA GLU A 93 7.26 -3.01 -7.60
C GLU A 93 7.74 -1.90 -6.66
N VAL A 94 9.02 -1.55 -6.78
CA VAL A 94 9.59 -0.40 -6.08
C VAL A 94 9.00 0.88 -6.67
N VAL A 95 8.44 1.73 -5.82
CA VAL A 95 7.89 3.03 -6.21
C VAL A 95 9.04 3.93 -6.66
N PRO A 96 8.96 4.54 -7.86
CA PRO A 96 10.04 5.39 -8.37
C PRO A 96 10.35 6.54 -7.42
N ARG A 97 11.63 6.77 -7.17
CA ARG A 97 12.13 7.87 -6.31
C ARG A 97 11.74 9.26 -6.82
N THR A 98 11.50 9.39 -8.12
CA THR A 98 11.04 10.63 -8.77
C THR A 98 9.58 10.94 -8.52
N THR A 99 8.82 10.01 -7.91
CA THR A 99 7.40 10.22 -7.58
C THR A 99 7.29 11.37 -6.59
N LYS A 100 6.50 12.38 -6.97
CA LYS A 100 6.13 13.48 -6.09
C LYS A 100 5.07 12.97 -5.14
N VAL A 101 5.46 12.75 -3.89
CA VAL A 101 4.59 12.06 -2.94
C VAL A 101 3.87 12.98 -1.98
N VAL A 102 4.31 14.23 -1.85
CA VAL A 102 3.67 15.16 -0.94
C VAL A 102 3.74 16.60 -1.46
N ARG A 103 2.58 17.27 -1.53
CA ARG A 103 2.52 18.73 -1.65
C ARG A 103 2.25 19.35 -0.28
N GLY A 104 3.24 20.04 0.28
CA GLY A 104 3.05 20.88 1.48
C GLY A 104 2.54 22.26 1.08
N THR A 105 1.33 22.66 1.48
CA THR A 105 0.76 23.99 1.19
C THR A 105 0.52 24.76 2.48
N ASN A 106 1.07 25.98 2.57
CA ASN A 106 0.86 26.87 3.71
C ASN A 106 -0.33 27.80 3.44
N HIS A 107 -1.45 27.56 4.11
CA HIS A 107 -2.70 28.34 3.93
C HIS A 107 -2.66 29.73 4.57
N GLY A 108 -1.56 30.09 5.23
CA GLY A 108 -1.34 31.44 5.77
C GLY A 108 -2.03 31.73 7.11
N ASP A 109 -2.65 30.71 7.71
CA ASP A 109 -3.17 30.65 9.08
C ASP A 109 -2.20 29.91 10.04
N GLY A 110 -1.03 29.50 9.53
CA GLY A 110 -0.04 28.70 10.26
C GLY A 110 -0.21 27.19 10.10
N LYS A 111 -1.21 26.72 9.33
CA LYS A 111 -1.40 25.30 9.02
C LYS A 111 -0.77 24.95 7.67
N ILE A 112 -0.02 23.85 7.66
CA ILE A 112 0.51 23.22 6.44
C ILE A 112 -0.28 21.95 6.19
N THR A 113 -0.88 21.82 5.01
CA THR A 113 -1.53 20.57 4.59
C THR A 113 -0.60 19.81 3.67
N TYR A 114 -0.53 18.50 3.85
CA TYR A 114 0.25 17.59 3.04
C TYR A 114 -0.70 16.67 2.28
N GLU A 115 -0.54 16.54 0.96
CA GLU A 115 -1.38 15.66 0.13
C GLU A 115 -0.51 14.79 -0.78
N PHE A 116 -0.88 13.51 -0.90
CA PHE A 116 -0.27 12.59 -1.85
C PHE A 116 -0.71 12.91 -3.27
N ILE A 117 0.24 13.06 -4.20
CA ILE A 117 0.03 13.52 -5.58
C ILE A 117 0.23 12.38 -6.58
#